data_AF-A0A3D4D5A1-F1
#
_entry.id   AF-A0A3D4D5A1-F1
#
_cell.length_a   1.000
_cell.length_b   1.000
_cell.length_c   1.000
_cell.angle_alpha   90.00
_cell.angle_beta   90.00
_cell.angle_gamma   90.00
#
_symmetry.space_group_name_H-M   'P 1'
#
loop_
_entity.id
_entity.type
_entity.pdbx_description
1 polymer ?
#
loop_
_entity_poly.entity_id
_entity_poly.type
_entity_poly.pdbx_seq_one_letter_code
_entity_poly.pdbx_strand_id
1 'polypeptide(L)'
;MKRKSLRTLVCALLASLALTTFAFADSGPKPLLIVRVKDAPQEPYYLDLLAEGNWDASEGNSRLKQSTVITNSDGSETTVPLNEDLLALLLDNIPAGWHACTAQGTFGAPIFSHLFSRGTDASGNALHRFGYVGVPSTYRIILVTESGKVWVSDILNRRVLQSSVTVNWSDDTSAVTVSVPSTIPGYLLQFVATLVPTFLIEGALLLLFRYSWKKNWEAFLLVNVLTQGFLAVASVSVAAHSGVSAWYFFFFLLPAELIILLVELYLYAGCGFLTGHSKGRAAAYAITANLASAVLGYYLAEPVWRLVVSIL
;
A
#
# COMPACT_ATOMS: atom_id res chain seq x y z
N MET A 1 15.27 -5.61 -51.74
CA MET A 1 16.11 -5.77 -50.53
C MET A 1 16.46 -7.24 -50.31
N LYS A 2 17.72 -7.58 -49.99
CA LYS A 2 18.11 -8.96 -49.66
C LYS A 2 17.38 -9.42 -48.38
N ARG A 3 16.88 -10.66 -48.32
CA ARG A 3 16.10 -11.22 -47.17
C ARG A 3 16.76 -10.98 -45.79
N LYS A 4 18.10 -10.92 -45.71
CA LYS A 4 18.83 -10.61 -44.47
C LYS A 4 18.60 -9.17 -43.98
N SER A 5 18.60 -8.19 -44.88
CA SER A 5 18.38 -6.77 -44.56
C SER A 5 16.95 -6.49 -44.08
N LEU A 6 15.96 -7.22 -44.61
CA LEU A 6 14.58 -7.11 -44.15
C LEU A 6 14.41 -7.66 -42.72
N ARG A 7 15.05 -8.79 -42.39
CA ARG A 7 15.03 -9.36 -41.04
C ARG A 7 15.68 -8.45 -40.01
N THR A 8 16.83 -7.85 -40.35
CA THR A 8 17.50 -6.89 -39.46
C THR A 8 16.65 -5.65 -39.20
N LEU A 9 15.97 -5.12 -40.23
CA LEU A 9 15.08 -3.98 -40.09
C LEU A 9 13.86 -4.30 -39.23
N VAL A 10 13.25 -5.47 -39.42
CA VAL A 10 12.11 -5.94 -38.60
C VAL A 10 12.54 -6.14 -37.15
N CYS A 11 13.71 -6.76 -36.89
CA CYS A 11 14.23 -6.92 -35.53
C CYS A 11 14.55 -5.56 -34.89
N ALA A 12 15.10 -4.60 -35.63
CA ALA A 12 15.37 -3.25 -35.13
C ALA A 12 14.08 -2.49 -34.80
N LEU A 13 13.04 -2.62 -35.62
CA LEU A 13 11.71 -2.04 -35.36
C LEU A 13 11.04 -2.68 -34.14
N LEU A 14 11.09 -4.00 -34.01
CA LEU A 14 10.57 -4.71 -32.84
C LEU A 14 11.34 -4.33 -31.56
N ALA A 15 12.67 -4.19 -31.65
CA ALA A 15 13.49 -3.69 -30.56
C ALA A 15 13.16 -2.24 -30.22
N SER A 16 12.91 -1.37 -31.21
CA SER A 16 12.53 0.03 -30.97
C SER A 16 11.13 0.15 -30.35
N LEU A 17 10.18 -0.71 -30.76
CA LEU A 17 8.85 -0.84 -30.14
C LEU A 17 8.90 -1.43 -28.74
N ALA A 18 9.90 -2.27 -28.42
CA ALA A 18 10.15 -2.74 -27.06
C ALA A 18 10.87 -1.69 -26.19
N LEU A 19 11.62 -0.77 -26.82
CA LEU A 19 12.35 0.33 -26.19
C LEU A 19 11.53 1.62 -26.05
N THR A 20 10.30 1.69 -26.60
CA THR A 20 9.37 2.76 -26.26
C THR A 20 8.96 2.59 -24.81
N THR A 21 9.70 3.24 -23.93
CA THR A 21 9.33 3.39 -22.53
C THR A 21 8.10 4.29 -22.49
N PHE A 22 6.94 3.71 -22.16
CA PHE A 22 5.79 4.51 -21.80
C PHE A 22 6.14 5.30 -20.54
N ALA A 23 6.44 6.59 -20.70
CA ALA A 23 6.62 7.50 -19.59
C ALA A 23 5.24 7.86 -19.05
N PHE A 24 4.72 7.04 -18.14
CA PHE A 24 3.50 7.37 -17.42
C PHE A 24 3.83 8.40 -16.31
N ALA A 25 3.56 9.67 -16.59
CA ALA A 25 3.92 10.80 -15.72
C ALA A 25 3.25 10.79 -14.34
N ASP A 26 2.22 9.97 -14.14
CA ASP A 26 1.58 9.76 -12.84
C ASP A 26 1.20 8.30 -12.60
N SER A 27 2.17 7.39 -12.77
CA SER A 27 1.97 5.97 -12.47
C SER A 27 2.91 5.49 -11.40
N GLY A 28 2.32 5.04 -10.30
CA GLY A 28 3.03 4.50 -9.17
C GLY A 28 2.21 4.69 -7.90
N PRO A 29 2.31 3.77 -6.93
CA PRO A 29 1.66 3.93 -5.64
C PRO A 29 2.14 5.22 -4.98
N LYS A 30 1.20 6.00 -4.45
CA LYS A 30 1.51 7.25 -3.77
C LYS A 30 1.47 7.05 -2.26
N PRO A 31 2.23 7.87 -1.50
CA PRO A 31 2.07 7.95 -0.07
C PRO A 31 0.60 8.14 0.33
N LEU A 32 0.20 7.44 1.37
CA LEU A 32 -1.14 7.54 1.95
C LEU A 32 -1.03 7.43 3.47
N LEU A 33 -1.62 8.39 4.16
CA LEU A 33 -1.86 8.31 5.60
C LEU A 33 -3.35 8.47 5.85
N ILE A 34 -3.95 7.48 6.51
CA ILE A 34 -5.33 7.54 6.97
C ILE A 34 -5.31 7.80 8.48
N VAL A 35 -5.86 8.92 8.92
CA VAL A 35 -6.12 9.18 10.33
C VAL A 35 -7.55 8.76 10.65
N ARG A 36 -7.69 7.67 11.42
CA ARG A 36 -8.96 7.19 11.96
C ARG A 36 -9.22 7.88 13.29
N VAL A 37 -10.35 8.53 13.44
CA VAL A 37 -10.77 9.13 14.72
C VAL A 37 -11.83 8.23 15.33
N LYS A 38 -11.44 7.50 16.37
CA LYS A 38 -12.35 6.70 17.19
C LYS A 38 -13.04 7.61 18.20
N ASP A 39 -14.32 7.38 18.42
CA ASP A 39 -15.16 8.18 19.34
C ASP A 39 -15.10 9.67 19.00
N ALA A 40 -15.12 10.00 17.70
CA ALA A 40 -14.92 11.35 17.18
C ALA A 40 -15.85 12.41 17.84
N PRO A 41 -15.43 13.70 17.88
CA PRO A 41 -16.27 14.78 18.41
C PRO A 41 -17.69 14.74 17.81
N GLN A 42 -18.70 14.89 18.66
CA GLN A 42 -20.11 14.94 18.25
C GLN A 42 -20.53 16.36 17.83
N GLU A 43 -19.57 17.13 17.33
CA GLU A 43 -19.68 18.50 16.87
C GLU A 43 -18.74 18.70 15.66
N PRO A 44 -18.92 19.76 14.86
CA PRO A 44 -17.97 20.10 13.81
C PRO A 44 -16.54 20.23 14.35
N TYR A 45 -15.60 19.62 13.63
CA TYR A 45 -14.19 19.66 13.99
C TYR A 45 -13.31 19.63 12.75
N TYR A 46 -12.11 20.20 12.86
CA TYR A 46 -11.07 20.10 11.84
C TYR A 46 -9.91 19.26 12.34
N LEU A 47 -9.38 18.43 11.44
CA LEU A 47 -8.19 17.64 11.65
C LEU A 47 -7.23 17.87 10.49
N ASP A 48 -5.97 18.13 10.82
CA ASP A 48 -4.91 18.27 9.82
C ASP A 48 -3.64 17.54 10.25
N LEU A 49 -2.77 17.28 9.27
CA LEU A 49 -1.38 16.92 9.53
C LEU A 49 -0.56 18.19 9.66
N LEU A 50 0.39 18.15 10.59
CA LEU A 50 1.42 19.15 10.70
C LEU A 50 2.73 18.55 10.21
N ALA A 51 3.43 19.24 9.31
CA ALA A 51 4.75 18.86 8.84
C ALA A 51 5.84 19.80 9.38
N GLU A 52 6.99 19.23 9.69
CA GLU A 52 8.15 19.97 10.20
C GLU A 52 8.82 20.78 9.07
N GLY A 53 9.24 22.01 9.37
CA GLY A 53 10.00 22.82 8.41
C GLY A 53 10.13 24.28 8.80
N ASN A 54 11.14 24.94 8.23
CA ASN A 54 11.34 26.38 8.39
C ASN A 54 10.38 27.11 7.43
N TRP A 55 9.18 27.40 7.94
CA TRP A 55 8.08 27.96 7.17
C TRP A 55 8.13 29.50 7.19
N ASP A 56 8.10 30.11 6.01
CA ASP A 56 7.89 31.56 5.90
C ASP A 56 6.38 31.84 5.96
N ALA A 57 5.97 32.46 7.06
CA ALA A 57 4.57 32.79 7.32
C ALA A 57 3.94 33.71 6.27
N SER A 58 4.76 34.51 5.62
CA SER A 58 4.30 35.44 4.59
C SER A 58 3.86 34.72 3.31
N GLU A 59 4.49 33.60 2.94
CA GLU A 59 4.09 32.81 1.78
C GLU A 59 2.87 31.94 2.05
N GLY A 60 2.72 31.40 3.26
CA GLY A 60 1.60 30.52 3.57
C GLY A 60 0.28 31.21 3.89
N ASN A 61 0.30 32.46 4.39
CA ASN A 61 -0.92 33.24 4.57
C ASN A 61 -1.63 33.56 3.24
N SER A 62 -0.89 33.63 2.14
CA SER A 62 -1.47 33.81 0.79
C SER A 62 -2.18 32.57 0.23
N ARG A 63 -1.99 31.41 0.88
CA ARG A 63 -2.47 30.08 0.44
C ARG A 63 -3.48 29.46 1.41
N LEU A 64 -3.93 30.23 2.40
CA LEU A 64 -4.91 29.77 3.39
C LEU A 64 -6.16 29.25 2.69
N LYS A 65 -6.52 28.02 3.03
CA LYS A 65 -7.68 27.36 2.46
C LYS A 65 -8.94 28.02 3.03
N GLN A 66 -9.70 28.71 2.18
CA GLN A 66 -11.00 29.31 2.55
C GLN A 66 -12.17 28.40 2.21
N SER A 67 -11.97 27.49 1.25
CA SER A 67 -12.98 26.53 0.83
C SER A 67 -12.32 25.23 0.38
N THR A 68 -13.13 24.17 0.33
CA THR A 68 -12.70 22.85 -0.11
C THR A 68 -13.60 22.38 -1.23
N VAL A 69 -12.99 21.97 -2.35
CA VAL A 69 -13.71 21.32 -3.44
C VAL A 69 -13.93 19.85 -3.09
N ILE A 70 -15.17 19.41 -3.28
CA ILE A 70 -15.63 18.05 -3.04
C ILE A 70 -16.06 17.46 -4.38
N THR A 71 -15.49 16.34 -4.79
CA THR A 71 -16.06 15.53 -5.87
C THR A 71 -17.15 14.61 -5.31
N ASN A 72 -18.34 14.70 -5.88
CA ASN A 72 -19.51 13.90 -5.54
C ASN A 72 -19.51 12.55 -6.28
N SER A 73 -20.39 11.64 -5.90
CA SER A 73 -20.48 10.30 -6.49
C SER A 73 -20.83 10.30 -7.98
N ASP A 74 -21.47 11.36 -8.47
CA ASP A 74 -21.81 11.56 -9.88
C ASP A 74 -20.71 12.26 -10.69
N GLY A 75 -19.56 12.56 -10.06
CA GLY A 75 -18.44 13.28 -10.66
C GLY A 75 -18.59 14.80 -10.67
N SER A 76 -19.68 15.36 -10.15
CA SER A 76 -19.82 16.81 -9.97
C SER A 76 -18.90 17.32 -8.86
N GLU A 77 -18.48 18.58 -8.97
CA GLU A 77 -17.68 19.24 -7.95
C GLU A 77 -18.52 20.26 -7.17
N THR A 78 -18.39 20.26 -5.85
CA THR A 78 -19.04 21.22 -4.96
C THR A 78 -18.00 21.92 -4.11
N THR A 79 -18.00 23.25 -4.14
CA THR A 79 -17.15 24.06 -3.28
C THR A 79 -17.85 24.28 -1.94
N VAL A 80 -17.24 23.82 -0.86
CA VAL A 80 -17.74 23.96 0.51
C VAL A 80 -16.90 25.00 1.24
N PRO A 81 -17.48 26.12 1.72
CA PRO A 81 -16.75 27.10 2.52
C PRO A 81 -16.33 26.50 3.87
N LEU A 82 -15.16 26.89 4.35
CA LEU A 82 -14.68 26.50 5.68
C LEU A 82 -15.15 27.51 6.73
N ASN A 83 -15.39 27.03 7.96
CA ASN A 83 -15.70 27.87 9.10
C ASN A 83 -14.44 28.66 9.49
N GLU A 84 -14.52 29.98 9.44
CA GLU A 84 -13.38 30.88 9.67
C GLU A 84 -12.88 30.82 11.11
N ASP A 85 -13.78 30.74 12.10
CA ASP A 85 -13.41 30.67 13.53
C ASP A 85 -12.69 29.35 13.84
N LEU A 86 -13.21 28.24 13.31
CA LEU A 86 -12.59 26.92 13.49
C LEU A 86 -11.24 26.81 12.78
N LEU A 87 -11.11 27.45 11.60
CA LEU A 87 -9.86 27.53 10.88
C LEU A 87 -8.84 28.41 11.62
N ALA A 88 -9.25 29.58 12.13
CA ALA A 88 -8.40 30.45 12.93
C ALA A 88 -7.89 29.73 14.18
N LEU A 89 -8.78 29.01 14.89
CA LEU A 89 -8.41 28.20 16.05
C LEU A 89 -7.37 27.14 15.70
N LEU A 90 -7.49 26.47 14.54
CA LEU A 90 -6.49 25.51 14.06
C LEU A 90 -5.13 26.20 13.85
N LEU A 91 -5.13 27.33 13.13
CA LEU A 91 -3.92 28.06 12.75
C LEU A 91 -3.18 28.64 13.96
N ASP A 92 -3.91 29.20 14.92
CA ASP A 92 -3.35 29.81 16.15
C ASP A 92 -2.69 28.80 17.08
N ASN A 93 -3.00 27.51 16.92
CA ASN A 93 -2.49 26.42 17.74
C ASN A 93 -1.44 25.55 17.04
N ILE A 94 -0.92 25.98 15.89
CA ILE A 94 0.19 25.31 15.23
C ILE A 94 1.47 25.55 16.04
N PRO A 95 2.18 24.50 16.49
CA PRO A 95 3.44 24.65 17.22
C PRO A 95 4.52 25.29 16.35
N ALA A 96 5.42 26.06 16.98
CA ALA A 96 6.56 26.65 16.29
C ALA A 96 7.41 25.60 15.56
N GLY A 97 7.80 25.90 14.31
CA GLY A 97 8.55 24.98 13.44
C GLY A 97 7.69 23.95 12.69
N TRP A 98 6.36 24.06 12.78
CA TRP A 98 5.41 23.20 12.08
C TRP A 98 4.47 24.02 11.17
N HIS A 99 3.89 23.38 10.17
CA HIS A 99 2.86 23.97 9.31
C HIS A 99 1.75 22.96 9.01
N ALA A 100 0.52 23.44 8.83
CA ALA A 100 -0.65 22.64 8.52
C ALA A 100 -0.72 22.30 7.03
N CYS A 101 -0.68 21.00 6.70
CA CYS A 101 -0.57 20.49 5.34
C CYS A 101 -1.79 20.80 4.47
N THR A 102 -2.98 20.92 5.06
CA THR A 102 -4.24 21.16 4.35
C THR A 102 -4.67 22.62 4.49
N ALA A 103 -4.67 23.15 5.72
CA ALA A 103 -5.17 24.48 6.03
C ALA A 103 -4.30 25.60 5.44
N GLN A 104 -2.97 25.46 5.53
CA GLN A 104 -2.00 26.41 4.98
C GLN A 104 -1.54 26.04 3.57
N GLY A 105 -2.08 24.95 3.02
CA GLY A 105 -1.71 24.42 1.72
C GLY A 105 -0.39 23.64 1.72
N THR A 106 -0.05 23.12 0.55
CA THR A 106 1.12 22.25 0.37
C THR A 106 2.34 23.04 -0.04
N PHE A 107 3.47 22.86 0.65
CA PHE A 107 4.75 23.47 0.29
C PHE A 107 5.64 22.47 -0.44
N GLY A 108 5.97 22.78 -1.70
CA GLY A 108 6.74 21.90 -2.57
C GLY A 108 5.89 20.77 -3.14
N ALA A 109 5.76 19.67 -2.40
CA ALA A 109 5.10 18.47 -2.89
C ALA A 109 3.58 18.49 -2.57
N PRO A 110 2.70 18.28 -3.55
CA PRO A 110 1.25 18.32 -3.35
C PRO A 110 0.72 17.17 -2.46
N ILE A 111 -0.29 17.50 -1.66
CA ILE A 111 -1.08 16.59 -0.80
C ILE A 111 -2.56 16.82 -1.12
N PHE A 112 -3.31 15.73 -1.21
CA PHE A 112 -4.76 15.75 -1.34
C PHE A 112 -5.40 15.32 -0.02
N SER A 113 -6.16 16.23 0.58
CA SER A 113 -6.81 16.06 1.88
C SER A 113 -7.96 17.05 2.09
N HIS A 114 -8.76 16.77 3.12
CA HIS A 114 -9.85 17.61 3.61
C HIS A 114 -9.67 17.79 5.12
N LEU A 115 -10.07 18.96 5.66
CA LEU A 115 -10.02 19.23 7.10
C LEU A 115 -11.11 18.48 7.89
N PHE A 116 -12.20 18.10 7.23
CA PHE A 116 -13.28 17.30 7.80
C PHE A 116 -13.29 15.90 7.19
N SER A 117 -13.85 14.95 7.94
CA SER A 117 -13.90 13.56 7.50
C SER A 117 -14.78 13.39 6.26
N ARG A 118 -14.36 12.53 5.34
CA ARG A 118 -15.08 12.20 4.08
C ARG A 118 -15.76 10.84 4.11
N GLY A 119 -15.81 10.19 5.26
CA GLY A 119 -16.48 8.90 5.41
C GLY A 119 -16.05 8.18 6.68
N THR A 120 -16.71 7.07 6.96
CA THR A 120 -16.43 6.24 8.13
C THR A 120 -15.88 4.88 7.75
N ASP A 121 -15.18 4.22 8.67
CA ASP A 121 -14.90 2.79 8.54
C ASP A 121 -16.13 1.94 8.89
N ALA A 122 -15.98 0.62 8.82
CA ALA A 122 -17.03 -0.34 9.13
C ALA A 122 -17.53 -0.28 10.59
N SER A 123 -16.75 0.32 11.50
CA SER A 123 -17.12 0.52 12.91
C SER A 123 -17.70 1.91 13.17
N GLY A 124 -17.88 2.73 12.12
CA GLY A 124 -18.40 4.09 12.24
C GLY A 124 -17.35 5.14 12.62
N ASN A 125 -16.06 4.79 12.69
CA ASN A 125 -15.01 5.76 13.02
C ASN A 125 -14.76 6.71 11.85
N ALA A 126 -14.60 8.00 12.12
CA ALA A 126 -14.36 9.01 11.09
C ALA A 126 -12.97 8.82 10.45
N LEU A 127 -12.89 8.89 9.12
CA LEU A 127 -11.65 8.73 8.35
C LEU A 127 -11.23 10.04 7.70
N HIS A 128 -9.99 10.45 7.95
CA HIS A 128 -9.30 11.56 7.30
C HIS A 128 -8.18 10.99 6.42
N ARG A 129 -8.19 11.35 5.14
CA ARG A 129 -7.27 10.79 4.14
C ARG A 129 -6.31 11.88 3.68
N PHE A 130 -5.01 11.59 3.78
CA PHE A 130 -3.92 12.42 3.28
C PHE A 130 -3.16 11.60 2.27
N GLY A 131 -3.22 11.99 0.99
CA GLY A 131 -2.61 11.24 -0.09
C GLY A 131 -1.73 12.11 -0.98
N TYR A 132 -0.99 11.45 -1.87
CA TYR A 132 -0.10 12.03 -2.89
C TYR A 132 1.33 12.28 -2.41
N VAL A 133 2.17 12.88 -3.26
CA VAL A 133 3.64 12.85 -3.10
C VAL A 133 4.16 13.66 -1.90
N GLY A 134 3.38 14.60 -1.38
CA GLY A 134 3.77 15.47 -0.27
C GLY A 134 3.50 14.93 1.13
N VAL A 135 2.85 13.77 1.29
CA VAL A 135 2.48 13.27 2.63
C VAL A 135 3.75 13.10 3.48
N PRO A 136 3.87 13.82 4.61
CA PRO A 136 5.10 13.86 5.39
C PRO A 136 5.49 12.49 5.95
N SER A 137 6.79 12.27 6.12
CA SER A 137 7.33 11.12 6.87
C SER A 137 7.30 11.37 8.37
N THR A 138 7.63 12.59 8.78
CA THR A 138 7.59 13.05 10.17
C THR A 138 6.45 14.05 10.31
N TYR A 139 5.50 13.77 11.20
CA TYR A 139 4.28 14.58 11.28
C TYR A 139 3.73 14.65 12.71
N ARG A 140 2.87 15.64 12.95
CA ARG A 140 1.92 15.63 14.08
C ARG A 140 0.50 15.65 13.53
N ILE A 141 -0.47 15.37 14.38
CA ILE A 141 -1.89 15.50 14.09
C ILE A 141 -2.41 16.61 14.97
N ILE A 142 -3.12 17.58 14.37
CA ILE A 142 -3.89 18.59 15.10
C ILE A 142 -5.36 18.30 14.93
N LEU A 143 -6.14 18.43 16.01
CA LEU A 143 -7.60 18.36 16.00
C LEU A 143 -8.15 19.54 16.79
N VAL A 144 -9.03 20.32 16.18
CA VAL A 144 -9.76 21.40 16.83
C VAL A 144 -11.26 21.23 16.65
N THR A 145 -12.04 21.60 17.66
CA THR A 145 -13.51 21.44 17.69
C THR A 145 -14.21 22.79 17.75
N GLU A 146 -15.48 22.84 17.32
CA GLU A 146 -16.30 24.05 17.37
C GLU A 146 -16.44 24.61 18.79
N SER A 147 -16.50 23.77 19.82
CA SER A 147 -16.49 24.19 21.23
C SER A 147 -15.17 24.78 21.75
N GLY A 148 -14.13 24.85 20.91
CA GLY A 148 -12.85 25.46 21.26
C GLY A 148 -11.80 24.50 21.83
N LYS A 149 -12.08 23.19 21.86
CA LYS A 149 -11.06 22.20 22.28
C LYS A 149 -9.98 22.07 21.21
N VAL A 150 -8.74 21.99 21.66
CA VAL A 150 -7.55 21.83 20.82
C VAL A 150 -6.74 20.65 21.34
N TRP A 151 -6.31 19.79 20.43
CA TRP A 151 -5.38 18.71 20.71
C TRP A 151 -4.32 18.62 19.60
N VAL A 152 -3.06 18.45 20.01
CA VAL A 152 -1.93 18.21 19.11
C VAL A 152 -1.18 16.98 19.59
N SER A 153 -0.94 16.04 18.68
CA SER A 153 -0.19 14.82 19.00
C SER A 153 1.30 15.09 19.26
N ASP A 154 1.95 14.11 19.89
CA ASP A 154 3.40 13.96 19.80
C ASP A 154 3.87 13.74 18.35
N ILE A 155 5.18 13.77 18.14
CA ILE A 155 5.79 13.54 16.83
C ILE A 155 5.63 12.06 16.43
N LEU A 156 5.03 11.84 15.26
CA LEU A 156 4.79 10.54 14.66
C LEU A 156 5.65 10.36 13.41
N ASN A 157 5.93 9.10 13.09
CA ASN A 157 6.73 8.72 11.93
C ASN A 157 5.99 7.69 11.09
N ARG A 158 5.80 8.00 9.80
CA ARG A 158 5.23 7.10 8.81
C ARG A 158 6.30 6.13 8.32
N ARG A 159 6.16 4.85 8.69
CA ARG A 159 7.16 3.80 8.42
C ARG A 159 6.99 3.09 7.08
N VAL A 160 5.79 3.16 6.50
CA VAL A 160 5.46 2.51 5.22
C VAL A 160 4.80 3.52 4.31
N LEU A 161 4.83 3.26 3.00
CA LEU A 161 4.28 4.17 1.99
C LEU A 161 2.80 4.47 2.25
N GLN A 162 2.02 3.44 2.61
CA GLN A 162 0.59 3.54 2.88
C GLN A 162 0.30 2.95 4.26
N SER A 163 -0.24 3.78 5.16
CA SER A 163 -0.45 3.43 6.59
C SER A 163 -1.71 4.08 7.16
N SER A 164 -2.17 3.60 8.31
CA SER A 164 -3.16 4.28 9.12
C SER A 164 -2.69 4.52 10.56
N VAL A 165 -3.30 5.49 11.22
CA VAL A 165 -3.14 5.74 12.65
C VAL A 165 -4.51 6.00 13.25
N THR A 166 -4.70 5.62 14.50
CA THR A 166 -5.97 5.81 15.20
C THR A 166 -5.81 6.84 16.31
N VAL A 167 -6.53 7.94 16.23
CA VAL A 167 -6.73 8.91 17.31
C VAL A 167 -7.91 8.42 18.13
N ASN A 168 -7.67 8.02 19.37
CA ASN A 168 -8.73 7.71 20.33
C ASN A 168 -9.16 9.02 20.97
N TRP A 169 -10.22 9.63 20.44
CA TRP A 169 -10.70 10.92 20.93
C TRP A 169 -11.32 10.79 22.32
N SER A 170 -11.19 11.85 23.09
CA SER A 170 -11.79 12.03 24.41
C SER A 170 -12.11 13.51 24.56
N ASP A 171 -13.23 13.80 25.22
CA ASP A 171 -13.61 15.18 25.53
C ASP A 171 -12.63 15.87 26.48
N ASP A 172 -11.92 15.09 27.29
CA ASP A 172 -10.70 15.51 27.98
C ASP A 172 -9.51 15.31 27.03
N THR A 173 -9.01 16.41 26.47
CA THR A 173 -7.94 16.38 25.47
C THR A 173 -6.62 15.81 26.02
N SER A 174 -6.43 15.82 27.33
CA SER A 174 -5.26 15.21 27.98
C SER A 174 -5.28 13.69 27.95
N ALA A 175 -6.46 13.09 27.77
CA ALA A 175 -6.67 11.65 27.66
C ALA A 175 -6.67 11.14 26.20
N VAL A 176 -6.55 12.02 25.21
CA VAL A 176 -6.49 11.65 23.80
C VAL A 176 -5.17 10.93 23.51
N THR A 177 -5.25 9.76 22.90
CA THR A 177 -4.08 8.94 22.56
C THR A 177 -4.01 8.60 21.08
N VAL A 178 -2.80 8.39 20.57
CA VAL A 178 -2.58 7.89 19.21
C VAL A 178 -2.11 6.44 19.27
N SER A 179 -2.86 5.56 18.61
CA SER A 179 -2.47 4.17 18.38
C SER A 179 -1.93 4.03 16.96
N VAL A 180 -0.63 3.74 16.86
CA VAL A 180 0.01 3.35 15.60
C VAL A 180 -0.04 1.82 15.52
N PRO A 181 -0.74 1.24 14.54
CA PRO A 181 -0.83 -0.20 14.40
C PRO A 181 0.55 -0.82 14.15
N SER A 182 0.75 -2.03 14.67
CA SER A 182 1.94 -2.83 14.38
C SER A 182 1.90 -3.29 12.93
N THR A 183 3.07 -3.38 12.30
CA THR A 183 3.15 -3.93 10.94
C THR A 183 3.08 -5.45 10.88
N ILE A 184 3.29 -6.12 12.01
CA ILE A 184 3.36 -7.59 12.10
C ILE A 184 2.05 -8.28 11.68
N PRO A 185 0.86 -7.86 12.16
CA PRO A 185 -0.40 -8.48 11.73
C PRO A 185 -0.64 -8.32 10.23
N GLY A 186 -0.30 -7.16 9.65
CA GLY A 186 -0.38 -6.94 8.20
C GLY A 186 0.52 -7.88 7.42
N TYR A 187 1.77 -8.08 7.85
CA TYR A 187 2.70 -8.99 7.19
C TYR A 187 2.29 -10.45 7.33
N LEU A 188 1.79 -10.85 8.50
CA LEU A 188 1.27 -12.20 8.71
C LEU A 188 0.03 -12.46 7.85
N LEU A 189 -0.88 -11.49 7.77
CA LEU A 189 -2.06 -11.58 6.90
C LEU A 189 -1.66 -11.70 5.43
N GLN A 190 -0.69 -10.91 4.97
CA GLN A 190 -0.15 -11.01 3.62
C GLN A 190 0.38 -12.42 3.34
N PHE A 191 1.20 -12.96 4.24
CA PHE A 191 1.77 -14.30 4.10
C PHE A 191 0.69 -15.39 4.06
N VAL A 192 -0.30 -15.34 4.96
CA VAL A 192 -1.40 -16.33 4.97
C VAL A 192 -2.26 -16.21 3.71
N ALA A 193 -2.52 -14.97 3.27
CA ALA A 193 -3.35 -14.69 2.09
C ALA A 193 -2.69 -15.12 0.77
N THR A 194 -1.37 -15.28 0.73
CA THR A 194 -0.68 -15.87 -0.44
C THR A 194 -0.44 -17.38 -0.26
N LEU A 195 -0.06 -17.82 0.94
CA LEU A 195 0.27 -19.23 1.21
C LEU A 195 -0.95 -20.16 1.05
N VAL A 196 -2.10 -19.79 1.61
CA VAL A 196 -3.28 -20.65 1.59
C VAL A 196 -3.78 -20.91 0.16
N PRO A 197 -3.97 -19.90 -0.70
CA PRO A 197 -4.34 -20.13 -2.09
C PRO A 197 -3.31 -20.96 -2.85
N THR A 198 -2.01 -20.74 -2.60
CA THR A 198 -0.93 -21.56 -3.19
C THR A 198 -1.06 -23.03 -2.78
N PHE A 199 -1.25 -23.32 -1.49
CA PHE A 199 -1.46 -24.70 -1.04
C PHE A 199 -2.66 -25.37 -1.70
N LEU A 200 -3.76 -24.63 -1.89
CA LEU A 200 -4.96 -25.16 -2.53
C LEU A 200 -4.72 -25.49 -4.00
N ILE A 201 -4.14 -24.56 -4.77
CA ILE A 201 -3.96 -24.74 -6.21
C ILE A 201 -2.85 -25.76 -6.52
N GLU A 202 -1.72 -25.68 -5.83
CA GLU A 202 -0.60 -26.60 -6.03
C GLU A 202 -0.90 -27.98 -5.46
N GLY A 203 -1.60 -28.05 -4.32
CA GLY A 203 -2.06 -29.32 -3.76
C GLY A 203 -3.04 -30.04 -4.68
N ALA A 204 -3.98 -29.31 -5.30
CA ALA A 204 -4.86 -29.88 -6.33
C ALA A 204 -4.05 -30.39 -7.53
N LEU A 205 -3.08 -29.61 -8.01
CA LEU A 205 -2.19 -30.03 -9.10
C LEU A 205 -1.34 -31.25 -8.72
N LEU A 206 -0.89 -31.38 -7.48
CA LEU A 206 -0.11 -32.53 -7.01
C LEU A 206 -0.91 -33.82 -7.20
N LEU A 207 -2.20 -33.79 -6.85
CA LEU A 207 -3.13 -34.89 -7.02
C LEU A 207 -3.48 -35.15 -8.50
N LEU A 208 -3.67 -34.10 -9.31
CA LEU A 208 -3.91 -34.22 -10.75
C LEU A 208 -2.70 -34.83 -11.48
N PHE A 209 -1.49 -34.49 -11.04
CA PHE A 209 -0.25 -35.14 -11.45
C PHE A 209 -0.07 -36.52 -10.80
N ARG A 210 -1.08 -37.06 -10.14
CA ARG A 210 -1.13 -38.42 -9.56
C ARG A 210 -0.01 -38.71 -8.56
N TYR A 211 0.53 -37.70 -7.89
CA TYR A 211 1.41 -37.93 -6.74
C TYR A 211 0.56 -38.36 -5.54
N SER A 212 1.07 -39.32 -4.76
CA SER A 212 0.39 -39.76 -3.54
C SER A 212 0.57 -38.73 -2.44
N TRP A 213 -0.54 -38.19 -1.92
CA TRP A 213 -0.53 -37.26 -0.79
C TRP A 213 0.25 -37.81 0.40
N LYS A 214 -0.06 -39.05 0.82
CA LYS A 214 0.59 -39.70 1.98
C LYS A 214 2.11 -39.77 1.89
N LYS A 215 2.67 -39.82 0.68
CA LYS A 215 4.12 -39.91 0.46
C LYS A 215 4.81 -38.55 0.30
N ASN A 216 4.09 -37.53 -0.16
CA ASN A 216 4.70 -36.29 -0.63
C ASN A 216 4.25 -35.04 0.15
N TRP A 217 3.30 -35.15 1.08
CA TRP A 217 2.74 -33.99 1.79
C TRP A 217 3.79 -33.19 2.57
N GLU A 218 4.77 -33.84 3.21
CA GLU A 218 5.83 -33.15 3.97
C GLU A 218 6.71 -32.31 3.05
N ALA A 219 7.20 -32.92 1.97
CA ALA A 219 8.00 -32.23 0.96
C ALA A 219 7.21 -31.10 0.29
N PHE A 220 5.93 -31.34 0.00
CA PHE A 220 5.02 -30.35 -0.55
C PHE A 220 4.91 -29.13 0.37
N LEU A 221 4.52 -29.34 1.63
CA LEU A 221 4.34 -28.25 2.60
C LEU A 221 5.65 -27.52 2.88
N LEU A 222 6.74 -28.25 3.11
CA LEU A 222 8.04 -27.65 3.42
C LEU A 222 8.51 -26.72 2.31
N VAL A 223 8.51 -27.20 1.06
CA VAL A 223 8.97 -26.40 -0.08
C VAL A 223 8.10 -25.16 -0.23
N ASN A 224 6.77 -25.32 -0.23
CA ASN A 224 5.85 -24.21 -0.38
C ASN A 224 5.95 -23.17 0.75
N VAL A 225 6.07 -23.59 2.02
CA VAL A 225 6.27 -22.66 3.16
C VAL A 225 7.56 -21.88 3.00
N LEU A 226 8.64 -22.53 2.59
CA LEU A 226 9.94 -21.87 2.43
C LEU A 226 9.93 -20.90 1.24
N THR A 227 9.38 -21.31 0.10
CA THR A 227 9.34 -20.49 -1.11
C THR A 227 8.40 -19.31 -0.96
N GLN A 228 7.18 -19.52 -0.46
CA GLN A 228 6.24 -18.45 -0.16
C GLN A 228 6.71 -17.58 1.00
N GLY A 229 7.37 -18.14 2.01
CA GLY A 229 7.93 -17.38 3.13
C GLY A 229 9.02 -16.41 2.66
N PHE A 230 9.93 -16.90 1.81
CA PHE A 230 10.94 -16.05 1.17
C PHE A 230 10.30 -14.96 0.31
N LEU A 231 9.36 -15.34 -0.56
CA LEU A 231 8.67 -14.39 -1.44
C LEU A 231 7.90 -13.33 -0.64
N ALA A 232 7.24 -13.69 0.46
CA ALA A 232 6.50 -12.77 1.32
C ALA A 232 7.43 -11.74 1.99
N VAL A 233 8.55 -12.18 2.56
CA VAL A 233 9.54 -11.28 3.19
C VAL A 233 10.12 -10.29 2.17
N ALA A 234 10.51 -10.80 1.00
CA ALA A 234 11.01 -9.97 -0.09
C ALA A 234 9.93 -8.98 -0.58
N SER A 235 8.69 -9.45 -0.72
CA SER A 235 7.54 -8.66 -1.16
C SER A 235 7.23 -7.50 -0.23
N VAL A 236 7.16 -7.76 1.08
CA VAL A 236 6.91 -6.74 2.10
C VAL A 236 7.98 -5.66 2.05
N SER A 237 9.25 -6.06 1.90
CA SER A 237 10.37 -5.11 1.89
C SER A 237 10.27 -4.12 0.72
N VAL A 238 9.84 -4.59 -0.45
CA VAL A 238 9.63 -3.74 -1.64
C VAL A 238 8.33 -2.93 -1.52
N ALA A 239 7.22 -3.57 -1.14
CA ALA A 239 5.91 -2.94 -1.06
C ALA A 239 5.84 -1.85 0.02
N ALA A 240 6.56 -2.00 1.13
CA ALA A 240 6.65 -1.00 2.19
C ALA A 240 7.19 0.35 1.69
N HIS A 241 8.07 0.35 0.68
CA HIS A 241 8.72 1.56 0.17
C HIS A 241 8.09 2.06 -1.13
N SER A 242 7.66 1.14 -1.99
CA SER A 242 7.24 1.44 -3.37
C SER A 242 5.75 1.19 -3.62
N GLY A 243 5.05 0.58 -2.66
CA GLY A 243 3.67 0.10 -2.81
C GLY A 243 3.50 -1.02 -3.84
N VAL A 244 2.26 -1.46 -4.03
CA VAL A 244 1.90 -2.49 -5.02
C VAL A 244 1.33 -1.83 -6.28
N SER A 245 1.93 -2.14 -7.44
CA SER A 245 1.53 -1.64 -8.77
C SER A 245 1.92 -2.63 -9.87
N ALA A 246 1.55 -2.33 -11.12
CA ALA A 246 2.01 -3.11 -12.28
C ALA A 246 3.55 -3.20 -12.33
N TRP A 247 4.27 -2.13 -11.95
CA TRP A 247 5.74 -2.14 -11.91
C TRP A 247 6.31 -3.09 -10.86
N TYR A 248 5.68 -3.17 -9.69
CA TYR A 248 6.01 -4.16 -8.67
C TYR A 248 5.85 -5.59 -9.21
N PHE A 249 4.85 -5.85 -10.05
CA PHE A 249 4.70 -7.16 -10.69
C PHE A 249 5.85 -7.46 -11.67
N PHE A 250 6.12 -6.56 -12.63
CA PHE A 250 7.10 -6.82 -13.69
C PHE A 250 8.55 -6.83 -13.21
N PHE A 251 8.92 -5.93 -12.31
CA PHE A 251 10.32 -5.77 -11.89
C PHE A 251 10.69 -6.55 -10.64
N PHE A 252 9.70 -7.02 -9.87
CA PHE A 252 9.95 -7.77 -8.65
C PHE A 252 9.28 -9.15 -8.64
N LEU A 253 7.94 -9.24 -8.71
CA LEU A 253 7.27 -10.54 -8.57
C LEU A 253 7.67 -11.52 -9.67
N LEU A 254 7.68 -11.11 -10.95
CA LEU A 254 8.00 -12.02 -12.05
C LEU A 254 9.44 -12.57 -11.96
N PRO A 255 10.50 -11.76 -11.74
CA PRO A 255 11.83 -12.27 -11.46
C PRO A 255 11.92 -13.15 -10.21
N ALA A 256 11.23 -12.79 -9.13
CA ALA A 256 11.24 -13.55 -7.89
C ALA A 256 10.59 -14.93 -8.08
N GLU A 257 9.43 -14.99 -8.73
CA GLU A 257 8.74 -16.23 -9.07
C GLU A 257 9.58 -17.11 -10.00
N LEU A 258 10.31 -16.53 -10.96
CA LEU A 258 11.25 -17.30 -11.78
C LEU A 258 12.36 -17.95 -10.93
N ILE A 259 12.87 -17.25 -9.92
CA ILE A 259 13.85 -17.83 -8.97
C ILE A 259 13.19 -18.94 -8.16
N ILE A 260 11.98 -18.72 -7.63
CA ILE A 260 11.21 -19.74 -6.90
C ILE A 260 11.01 -20.98 -7.76
N LEU A 261 10.56 -20.81 -9.01
CA LEU A 261 10.39 -21.90 -9.96
C LEU A 261 11.68 -22.72 -10.12
N LEU A 262 12.83 -22.07 -10.28
CA LEU A 262 14.11 -22.77 -10.43
C LEU A 262 14.49 -23.54 -9.17
N VAL A 263 14.23 -22.98 -7.98
CA VAL A 263 14.44 -23.64 -6.69
C VAL A 263 13.51 -24.85 -6.54
N GLU A 264 12.21 -24.70 -6.80
CA GLU A 264 11.23 -25.79 -6.71
C GLU A 264 11.51 -26.89 -7.71
N LEU A 265 11.88 -26.54 -8.94
CA LEU A 265 12.30 -27.47 -9.97
C LEU A 265 13.50 -28.30 -9.49
N TYR A 266 14.50 -27.65 -8.91
CA TYR A 266 15.67 -28.32 -8.35
C TYR A 266 15.31 -29.22 -7.16
N LEU A 267 14.50 -28.75 -6.20
CA LEU A 267 14.12 -29.54 -5.02
C LEU A 267 13.24 -30.74 -5.39
N TYR A 268 12.19 -30.53 -6.18
CA TYR A 268 11.25 -31.59 -6.53
C TYR A 268 11.82 -32.59 -7.53
N ALA A 269 12.46 -32.14 -8.61
CA ALA A 269 12.95 -33.03 -9.67
C ALA A 269 14.45 -33.35 -9.57
N GLY A 270 15.27 -32.38 -9.19
CA GLY A 270 16.73 -32.52 -9.07
C GLY A 270 17.13 -33.37 -7.86
N CYS A 271 16.73 -32.93 -6.67
CA CYS A 271 16.95 -33.60 -5.37
C CYS A 271 15.99 -34.77 -5.13
N GLY A 272 14.88 -34.84 -5.86
CA GLY A 272 13.93 -35.94 -5.77
C GLY A 272 13.03 -35.89 -4.53
N PHE A 273 12.72 -34.69 -4.02
CA PHE A 273 11.78 -34.53 -2.92
C PHE A 273 10.37 -35.04 -3.26
N LEU A 274 9.98 -34.97 -4.55
CA LEU A 274 8.79 -35.67 -5.04
C LEU A 274 9.13 -37.08 -5.48
N THR A 275 8.47 -38.05 -4.87
CA THR A 275 8.71 -39.48 -5.09
C THR A 275 7.49 -40.19 -5.67
N GLY A 276 7.75 -41.28 -6.40
CA GLY A 276 6.72 -42.16 -6.98
C GLY A 276 6.52 -42.02 -8.49
N HIS A 277 7.17 -41.05 -9.14
CA HIS A 277 7.14 -40.87 -10.61
C HIS A 277 8.51 -40.42 -11.14
N SER A 278 8.64 -40.23 -12.45
CA SER A 278 9.87 -39.79 -13.10
C SER A 278 10.24 -38.34 -12.77
N LYS A 279 11.54 -38.01 -12.86
CA LYS A 279 12.04 -36.63 -12.71
C LYS A 279 11.38 -35.65 -13.68
N GLY A 280 11.10 -36.10 -14.92
CA GLY A 280 10.39 -35.28 -15.91
C GLY A 280 8.96 -34.92 -15.49
N ARG A 281 8.26 -35.84 -14.81
CA ARG A 281 6.93 -35.56 -14.26
C ARG A 281 7.01 -34.60 -13.07
N ALA A 282 8.01 -34.74 -12.21
CA ALA A 282 8.23 -33.83 -11.09
C ALA A 282 8.55 -32.41 -11.59
N ALA A 283 9.34 -32.31 -12.66
CA ALA A 283 9.64 -31.04 -13.31
C ALA A 283 8.39 -30.39 -13.94
N ALA A 284 7.58 -31.17 -14.67
CA ALA A 284 6.33 -30.68 -15.23
C ALA A 284 5.34 -30.23 -14.15
N TYR A 285 5.27 -30.94 -13.03
CA TYR A 285 4.50 -30.52 -11.86
C TYR A 285 5.01 -29.17 -11.32
N ALA A 286 6.30 -29.05 -11.02
CA ALA A 286 6.88 -27.82 -10.45
C ALA A 286 6.61 -26.59 -11.34
N ILE A 287 6.80 -26.73 -12.66
CA ILE A 287 6.51 -25.65 -13.62
C ILE A 287 5.03 -25.29 -13.64
N THR A 288 4.14 -26.28 -13.65
CA THR A 288 2.69 -26.04 -13.74
C THR A 288 2.15 -25.45 -12.44
N ALA A 289 2.62 -25.96 -11.29
CA ALA A 289 2.24 -25.53 -9.95
C ALA A 289 2.65 -24.07 -9.72
N ASN A 290 3.93 -23.74 -9.90
CA ASN A 290 4.44 -22.39 -9.70
C ASN A 290 3.80 -21.38 -10.67
N LEU A 291 3.61 -21.74 -11.94
CA LEU A 291 2.94 -20.84 -12.89
C LEU A 291 1.48 -20.57 -12.48
N ALA A 292 0.76 -21.59 -12.03
CA ALA A 292 -0.63 -21.45 -11.60
C ALA A 292 -0.74 -20.61 -10.31
N SER A 293 0.14 -20.83 -9.33
CA SER A 293 0.18 -20.05 -8.09
C SER A 293 0.65 -18.61 -8.33
N ALA A 294 1.63 -18.37 -9.22
CA ALA A 294 2.06 -17.02 -9.60
C ALA A 294 0.95 -16.21 -10.28
N VAL A 295 0.18 -16.82 -11.18
CA VAL A 295 -1.00 -16.18 -11.81
C VAL A 295 -2.05 -15.81 -10.76
N LEU A 296 -2.32 -16.71 -9.82
CA LEU A 296 -3.25 -16.44 -8.72
C LEU A 296 -2.72 -15.32 -7.82
N GLY A 297 -1.43 -15.34 -7.49
CA GLY A 297 -0.75 -14.30 -6.71
C GLY A 297 -0.86 -12.92 -7.36
N TYR A 298 -0.76 -12.82 -8.69
CA TYR A 298 -0.96 -11.57 -9.42
C TYR A 298 -2.36 -10.97 -9.17
N TYR A 299 -3.41 -11.78 -9.26
CA TYR A 299 -4.78 -11.31 -9.03
C TYR A 299 -5.06 -10.98 -7.56
N LEU A 300 -4.35 -11.62 -6.62
CA LEU A 300 -4.51 -11.37 -5.19
C LEU A 300 -3.66 -10.21 -4.67
N ALA A 301 -2.59 -9.81 -5.36
CA ALA A 301 -1.63 -8.84 -4.86
C ALA A 301 -2.25 -7.50 -4.45
N GLU A 302 -3.07 -6.89 -5.32
CA GLU A 302 -3.70 -5.61 -5.03
C GLU A 302 -4.81 -5.70 -3.95
N PRO A 303 -5.76 -6.64 -4.02
CA PRO A 303 -6.77 -6.81 -2.96
C PRO A 303 -6.15 -7.08 -1.58
N VAL A 304 -5.14 -7.96 -1.50
CA VAL A 304 -4.43 -8.26 -0.25
C VAL A 304 -3.69 -7.04 0.26
N TRP A 305 -3.01 -6.29 -0.63
CA TRP A 305 -2.33 -5.06 -0.24
C TRP A 305 -3.29 -4.01 0.34
N ARG A 306 -4.45 -3.79 -0.29
CA ARG A 306 -5.48 -2.86 0.22
C ARG A 306 -6.00 -3.29 1.59
N LEU A 307 -6.22 -4.59 1.78
CA LEU A 307 -6.64 -5.14 3.07
C LEU A 307 -5.56 -4.94 4.13
N VAL A 308 -4.31 -5.24 3.82
CA VAL A 308 -3.15 -5.04 4.71
C VAL A 308 -3.03 -3.56 5.10
N VAL A 309 -3.03 -2.64 4.15
CA VAL A 309 -2.95 -1.19 4.40
C VAL A 309 -4.10 -0.69 5.29
N SER A 310 -5.27 -1.33 5.28
CA SER A 310 -6.40 -0.91 6.12
C SER A 310 -6.24 -1.23 7.61
N ILE A 311 -5.35 -2.17 7.94
CA ILE A 311 -5.04 -2.63 9.29
C ILE A 311 -3.61 -2.28 9.74
N LEU A 312 -2.76 -1.81 8.81
CA LEU A 312 -1.50 -1.10 9.03
C LEU A 312 -1.73 0.40 9.24
#